data_AF-A0A2D4TFL5-F1
#
_entry.id   AF-A0A2D4TFL5-F1
#
_cell.length_a   1.000
_cell.length_b   1.000
_cell.length_c   1.000
_cell.angle_alpha   90.00
_cell.angle_beta   90.00
_cell.angle_gamma   90.00
#
_symmetry.space_group_name_H-M   'P 1'
#
loop_
_entity.id
_entity.type
_entity.pdbx_description
1 polymer ?
#
loop_
_entity_poly.entity_id
_entity_poly.type
_entity_poly.pdbx_seq_one_letter_code
_entity_poly.pdbx_strand_id
1 'polypeptide(L)'
;MKLAKIATVSALLALSSAAFAAKPTSIVFQGNHESSTGAAYSEYMVKCSNGKTATLTAWENRRKWCAGNELNDECERKQIKAAKAACDAL
;
A
#
# COMPACT_ATOMS: atom_id res chain seq x y z
N MET A 1 55.31 -24.27 19.34
CA MET A 1 54.64 -23.53 20.43
C MET A 1 53.53 -22.66 19.84
N LYS A 2 52.28 -23.04 20.10
CA LYS A 2 51.04 -22.24 20.17
C LYS A 2 50.79 -21.14 19.11
N LEU A 3 50.45 -21.55 17.89
CA LEU A 3 49.76 -20.73 16.88
C LEU A 3 48.23 -20.89 17.02
N ALA A 4 47.67 -20.51 18.16
CA ALA A 4 46.21 -20.54 18.35
C ALA A 4 45.83 -19.45 19.34
N LYS A 5 45.87 -18.21 18.88
CA LYS A 5 45.28 -17.08 19.58
C LYS A 5 44.34 -16.36 18.61
N ILE A 6 43.15 -16.12 19.14
CA ILE A 6 42.12 -15.17 18.69
C ILE A 6 41.00 -15.81 17.88
N ALA A 7 40.00 -16.25 18.65
CA ALA A 7 38.62 -16.39 18.25
C ALA A 7 38.10 -15.09 17.64
N THR A 8 37.57 -15.17 16.42
CA THR A 8 36.72 -14.12 15.85
C THR A 8 35.33 -14.70 15.66
N VAL A 9 34.48 -14.47 16.66
CA VAL A 9 33.03 -14.64 16.59
C VAL A 9 32.53 -13.60 15.59
N SER A 10 32.37 -14.01 14.32
CA SER A 10 31.69 -13.17 13.33
C SER A 10 30.20 -13.23 13.62
N ALA A 11 29.74 -12.24 14.39
CA ALA A 11 28.35 -12.04 14.76
C ALA A 11 27.46 -11.96 13.51
N LEU A 12 26.43 -12.81 13.46
CA LEU A 12 25.30 -12.68 12.55
C LEU A 12 24.60 -11.34 12.82
N LEU A 13 24.85 -10.34 11.97
CA LEU A 13 23.95 -9.20 11.82
C LEU A 13 22.93 -9.57 10.74
N ALA A 14 21.97 -10.41 11.12
CA ALA A 14 20.72 -10.52 10.37
C ALA A 14 20.03 -9.16 10.50
N LEU A 15 20.14 -8.34 9.45
CA LEU A 15 19.37 -7.11 9.36
C LEU A 15 17.90 -7.49 9.43
N SER A 16 17.30 -7.23 10.59
CA SER A 16 15.86 -7.28 10.79
C SER A 16 15.25 -6.19 9.92
N SER A 17 14.91 -6.53 8.68
CA SER A 17 13.97 -5.76 7.88
C SER A 17 12.65 -5.80 8.64
N ALA A 18 12.44 -4.81 9.50
CA ALA A 18 11.14 -4.58 10.11
C ALA A 18 10.17 -4.36 8.96
N ALA A 19 9.38 -5.40 8.67
CA ALA A 19 8.29 -5.36 7.71
C ALA A 19 7.20 -4.47 8.31
N PHE A 20 7.42 -3.15 8.27
CA PHE A 20 6.39 -2.20 8.58
C PHE A 20 5.37 -2.26 7.44
N ALA A 21 4.16 -2.76 7.74
CA ALA A 21 3.02 -2.67 6.85
C ALA A 21 2.93 -1.25 6.28
N ALA A 22 2.90 -1.15 4.95
CA ALA A 22 3.02 0.13 4.27
C ALA A 22 1.79 1.00 4.59
N LYS A 23 2.01 2.14 5.24
CA LYS A 23 0.91 3.02 5.65
C LYS A 23 0.64 4.05 4.56
N PRO A 24 -0.63 4.41 4.30
CA PRO A 24 -0.95 5.51 3.40
C PRO A 24 -0.48 6.83 4.03
N THR A 25 0.35 7.59 3.31
CA THR A 25 0.91 8.89 3.76
C THR A 25 0.21 10.06 3.08
N SER A 26 -0.29 9.88 1.87
CA SER A 26 -1.01 10.90 1.11
C SER A 26 -2.02 10.25 0.18
N ILE A 27 -3.18 10.89 -0.01
CA ILE A 27 -4.20 10.47 -0.97
C ILE A 27 -4.56 11.69 -1.81
N VAL A 28 -4.31 11.62 -3.10
CA VAL A 28 -4.46 12.73 -4.04
C VAL A 28 -5.51 12.37 -5.08
N PHE A 29 -6.48 13.26 -5.30
CA PHE A 29 -7.46 13.09 -6.38
C PHE A 29 -6.79 13.25 -7.75
N GLN A 30 -7.08 12.33 -8.67
CA GLN A 30 -6.52 12.34 -10.02
C GLN A 30 -7.57 12.79 -11.06
N GLY A 31 -8.80 12.30 -10.95
CA GLY A 31 -9.82 12.61 -11.96
C GLY A 31 -11.14 11.89 -11.72
N ASN A 32 -12.12 12.22 -12.55
CA ASN A 32 -13.37 11.48 -12.64
C ASN A 32 -13.39 10.72 -13.96
N HIS A 33 -13.86 9.48 -13.89
CA HIS A 33 -13.91 8.55 -15.00
C HIS A 33 -15.26 7.86 -15.02
N GLU A 34 -15.54 7.17 -16.12
CA GLU A 34 -16.71 6.34 -16.28
C GLU A 34 -16.25 4.92 -16.57
N SER A 35 -16.84 3.93 -15.89
CA SER A 35 -16.55 2.52 -16.15
C SER A 35 -17.13 2.11 -17.51
N SER A 36 -16.71 0.94 -18.01
CA SER A 36 -17.31 0.32 -19.20
C SER A 36 -18.82 0.04 -19.05
N THR A 37 -19.33 0.02 -17.82
CA THR A 37 -20.75 -0.17 -17.49
C THR A 37 -21.52 1.14 -17.31
N GLY A 38 -20.89 2.30 -17.57
CA GLY A 38 -21.51 3.63 -17.43
C GLY A 38 -21.54 4.17 -16.00
N ALA A 39 -20.85 3.51 -15.05
CA ALA A 39 -20.82 3.96 -13.66
C ALA A 39 -19.68 4.98 -13.46
N ALA A 40 -20.05 6.20 -13.06
CA ALA A 40 -19.07 7.23 -12.74
C ALA A 40 -18.28 6.89 -11.47
N TYR A 41 -16.97 7.07 -11.53
CA TYR A 41 -16.07 6.91 -10.40
C TYR A 41 -15.01 8.02 -10.36
N SER A 42 -14.44 8.21 -9.18
CA SER A 42 -13.34 9.16 -8.97
C SER A 42 -12.07 8.38 -8.70
N GLU A 43 -11.01 8.65 -9.45
CA GLU A 43 -9.68 8.06 -9.26
C GLU A 43 -8.85 8.89 -8.27
N TYR A 44 -8.15 8.21 -7.38
CA TYR A 44 -7.23 8.76 -6.41
C TYR A 44 -5.92 7.96 -6.44
N MET A 45 -4.81 8.66 -6.23
CA MET A 45 -3.50 8.07 -6.05
C MET A 45 -3.11 8.12 -4.58
N VAL A 46 -2.82 6.96 -4.00
CA VAL A 46 -2.36 6.80 -2.63
C VAL A 46 -0.85 6.65 -2.65
N LYS A 47 -0.14 7.51 -1.92
CA LYS A 47 1.30 7.33 -1.63
C LYS A 47 1.44 6.52 -0.35
N CYS A 48 2.28 5.50 -0.39
CA CYS A 48 2.52 4.61 0.74
C CYS A 48 3.89 4.92 1.37
N SER A 49 4.06 4.59 2.65
CA SER A 49 5.29 4.88 3.40
C SER A 49 6.52 4.14 2.91
N ASN A 50 6.34 3.09 2.10
CA ASN A 50 7.40 2.35 1.41
C ASN A 50 7.87 3.03 0.12
N GLY A 51 7.34 4.23 -0.20
CA GLY A 51 7.68 4.98 -1.42
C GLY A 51 6.92 4.54 -2.66
N LYS A 52 6.11 3.47 -2.58
CA LYS A 52 5.25 3.01 -3.67
C LYS A 52 3.95 3.82 -3.71
N THR A 53 3.26 3.76 -4.84
CA THR A 53 1.95 4.36 -5.04
C THR A 53 0.93 3.32 -5.44
N ALA A 54 -0.25 3.37 -4.83
CA ALA A 54 -1.41 2.56 -5.21
C ALA A 54 -2.48 3.43 -5.84
N THR A 55 -3.30 2.84 -6.71
CA THR A 55 -4.54 3.47 -7.18
C THR A 55 -5.68 3.13 -6.24
N LEU A 56 -6.59 4.08 -6.06
CA LEU A 56 -7.78 3.96 -5.24
C LEU A 56 -8.94 4.60 -5.99
N THR A 57 -10.05 3.87 -6.16
CA THR A 57 -11.24 4.39 -6.82
C THR A 57 -12.37 4.61 -5.82
N ALA A 58 -13.10 5.71 -5.99
CA ALA A 58 -14.26 6.03 -5.18
C ALA A 58 -15.53 5.99 -6.05
N TRP A 59 -16.53 5.30 -5.54
CA TRP A 59 -17.80 5.01 -6.21
C TRP A 59 -18.96 5.55 -5.39
N GLU A 60 -20.14 5.62 -6.02
CA GLU A 60 -21.39 6.00 -5.36
C GLU A 60 -21.27 7.33 -4.57
N ASN A 61 -20.64 8.34 -5.17
CA ASN A 61 -20.36 9.63 -4.51
C ASN A 61 -19.53 9.48 -3.21
N ARG A 62 -18.40 8.75 -3.29
CA ARG A 62 -17.44 8.48 -2.18
C ARG A 62 -18.02 7.66 -1.02
N ARG A 63 -19.11 6.93 -1.25
CA ARG A 63 -19.70 6.01 -0.27
C ARG A 63 -19.06 4.62 -0.28
N LYS A 64 -18.40 4.27 -1.38
CA LYS A 64 -17.68 3.02 -1.57
C LYS A 64 -16.28 3.31 -2.14
N TRP A 65 -15.28 2.64 -1.61
CA TRP A 65 -13.87 2.84 -1.92
C TRP A 65 -13.22 1.51 -2.24
N CYS A 66 -12.57 1.40 -3.38
CA CYS A 66 -11.99 0.15 -3.86
C CYS A 66 -10.50 0.36 -4.13
N ALA A 67 -9.66 -0.59 -3.73
CA ALA A 67 -8.25 -0.59 -4.09
C ALA A 67 -8.10 -0.97 -5.57
N GLY A 68 -7.33 -0.19 -6.33
CA GLY A 68 -7.18 -0.36 -7.78
C GLY A 68 -8.24 0.39 -8.60
N ASN A 69 -8.34 0.00 -9.87
CA ASN A 69 -9.06 0.75 -10.91
C ASN A 69 -10.51 0.28 -11.13
N GLU A 70 -10.95 -0.74 -10.39
CA GLU A 70 -12.22 -1.41 -10.64
C GLU A 70 -13.03 -1.61 -9.36
N LEU A 71 -14.36 -1.70 -9.55
CA LEU A 71 -15.29 -2.16 -8.53
C LEU A 71 -15.07 -3.66 -8.31
N ASN A 72 -14.80 -4.06 -7.08
CA ASN A 72 -14.70 -5.46 -6.68
C ASN A 72 -15.53 -5.73 -5.42
N ASP A 73 -15.59 -6.99 -4.99
CA ASP A 73 -16.35 -7.37 -3.80
C ASP A 73 -15.64 -6.95 -2.49
N GLU A 74 -14.35 -6.61 -2.57
CA GLU A 74 -13.51 -6.21 -1.43
C GLU A 74 -13.46 -4.70 -1.20
N CYS A 75 -14.41 -3.94 -1.76
CA CYS A 75 -14.49 -2.50 -1.53
C CYS A 75 -14.87 -2.17 -0.09
N GLU A 76 -14.24 -1.15 0.46
CA GLU A 76 -14.48 -0.64 1.80
C GLU A 76 -15.42 0.56 1.79
N ARG A 77 -16.14 0.75 2.89
CA ARG A 77 -16.96 1.96 3.08
C ARG A 77 -16.13 3.18 3.50
N LYS A 78 -14.92 2.95 4.02
CA LYS A 78 -14.03 4.00 4.55
C LYS A 78 -12.81 4.16 3.66
N GLN A 79 -12.56 5.39 3.19
CA GLN A 79 -11.40 5.77 2.37
C GLN A 79 -10.07 5.28 2.95
N ILE A 80 -9.80 5.55 4.22
CA ILE A 80 -8.52 5.21 4.86
C ILE A 80 -8.33 3.69 4.95
N LYS A 81 -9.42 2.93 5.08
CA LYS A 81 -9.34 1.46 5.15
C LYS A 81 -9.00 0.88 3.78
N ALA A 82 -9.63 1.38 2.71
CA ALA A 82 -9.29 1.02 1.35
C ALA A 82 -7.85 1.43 0.99
N ALA A 83 -7.43 2.65 1.37
CA ALA A 83 -6.06 3.14 1.12
C ALA A 83 -5.01 2.31 1.86
N LYS A 84 -5.33 1.85 3.08
CA LYS A 84 -4.46 0.94 3.82
C LYS A 84 -4.38 -0.42 3.13
N ALA A 85 -5.51 -1.01 2.75
CA ALA A 85 -5.53 -2.27 1.99
C ALA A 85 -4.74 -2.16 0.68
N ALA A 86 -4.88 -1.04 -0.03
CA ALA A 86 -4.15 -0.75 -1.26
C ALA A 86 -2.64 -0.66 -1.03
N CYS A 87 -2.18 -0.05 0.07
CA CYS A 87 -0.76 -0.02 0.42
C CYS A 87 -0.24 -1.37 0.95
N ASP A 88 -1.06 -2.11 1.71
CA ASP A 88 -0.68 -3.43 2.23
C ASP A 88 -0.52 -4.47 1.11
N ALA A 89 -1.18 -4.28 -0.04
CA ALA A 89 -1.06 -5.13 -1.23
C ALA A 89 0.17 -4.84 -2.12
N LEU A 90 0.99 -3.82 -1.80
CA LEU A 90 2.15 -3.36 -2.59
C LEU A 90 3.52 -3.78 -2.05
#